data_AF-A0A933ZB05-F1
#
_entry.id   AF-A0A933ZB05-F1
#
_cell.length_a   1.000
_cell.length_b   1.000
_cell.length_c   1.000
_cell.angle_alpha   90.00
_cell.angle_beta   90.00
_cell.angle_gamma   90.00
#
_symmetry.space_group_name_H-M   'P 1'
#
loop_
_entity.id
_entity.type
_entity.pdbx_description
1 polymer ?
#
loop_
_entity_poly.entity_id
_entity_poly.type
_entity_poly.pdbx_seq_one_letter_code
_entity_poly.pdbx_strand_id
1 'polypeptide(L)'
;MSRRALAAVVLIAGLAGCSSDDASTNSTPAPGQDSGTDAVGTDAGGAAGDGATAKDGSQDGPKPEGGAGKDGGGGQGGAPDGGDAATEAEADAPAGPPTVLFPRTSIEASELAILVNDDDPQSVAVADYYQKARGVPPANVIHVKAPLANNWPQADFIAAKVQVDSTVPAGVQAYAISWTKPYLVDCMSVVSAFALGFDTKYCNTKGGCQPTAAVDYYDSDSTHPFTDHQIRPAMMLVGADTDKSKAVIDKGAAADATFPTGDGYFLRTTDTARSVRYPDFQSTVQEWTHADGLTLQYLDNSGGTGSNVIENKSNVLFYLTGLASVPSIDTLQYLPGAVADHLTSYGGQVPTSGQMSIAKWLEAGATASFGTVVEPCNYQQKFPVASKLLHHYFRGETILEAYWKSVHWPGEGNFAGEPLAKPWGSKASFAADTLTIETTILRPNVTYELRSAPAATGPWTVVVAGIVVTQYQFKTITHQPATAAFYKLVEAGQP
;
A
#
# COMPACT_ATOMS: atom_id res chain seq x y z
N MET A 1 10.75 40.92 19.30
CA MET A 1 10.42 42.09 18.46
C MET A 1 9.34 41.67 17.47
N SER A 2 8.19 42.30 17.58
CA SER A 2 6.93 41.99 16.88
C SER A 2 6.90 42.56 15.46
N ARG A 3 6.43 41.77 14.48
CA ARG A 3 5.81 42.23 13.22
C ARG A 3 4.73 41.23 12.83
N ARG A 4 3.48 41.46 13.27
CA ARG A 4 2.39 42.18 12.57
C ARG A 4 1.86 41.44 11.33
N ALA A 5 0.74 40.77 11.56
CA ALA A 5 -0.23 40.31 10.57
C ALA A 5 -0.89 41.52 9.87
N LEU A 6 -1.17 41.38 8.56
CA LEU A 6 -2.07 42.26 7.82
C LEU A 6 -3.20 41.39 7.24
N ALA A 7 -4.41 41.68 7.68
CA ALA A 7 -5.66 41.16 7.13
C ALA A 7 -6.02 41.95 5.86
N ALA A 8 -6.42 41.26 4.80
CA ALA A 8 -7.04 41.87 3.62
C ALA A 8 -8.54 41.57 3.62
N VAL A 9 -9.31 42.63 3.85
CA VAL A 9 -10.76 42.73 3.65
C VAL A 9 -10.99 43.01 2.17
N VAL A 10 -11.87 42.26 1.50
CA VAL A 10 -12.39 42.64 0.17
C VAL A 10 -13.92 42.71 0.24
N LEU A 11 -14.40 43.87 -0.19
CA LEU A 11 -15.77 44.35 -0.20
C LEU A 11 -16.66 43.60 -1.20
N ILE A 12 -17.90 43.37 -0.79
CA ILE A 12 -19.05 43.02 -1.64
C ILE A 12 -19.55 44.31 -2.32
N ALA A 13 -19.72 44.29 -3.64
CA ALA A 13 -20.56 45.22 -4.36
C ALA A 13 -21.34 44.46 -5.44
N GLY A 14 -22.66 44.35 -5.24
CA GLY A 14 -23.59 43.97 -6.28
C GLY A 14 -24.06 45.18 -7.08
N LEU A 15 -24.42 44.97 -8.34
CA LEU A 15 -25.38 45.78 -9.08
C LEU A 15 -25.93 44.95 -10.25
N ALA A 16 -27.24 45.09 -10.43
CA ALA A 16 -28.08 44.31 -11.32
C ALA A 16 -28.24 44.95 -12.71
N GLY A 17 -28.62 44.11 -13.67
CA GLY A 17 -29.57 44.45 -14.73
C GLY A 17 -29.00 44.87 -16.09
N CYS A 18 -29.18 44.03 -17.11
CA CYS A 18 -30.12 44.29 -18.21
C CYS A 18 -30.18 43.12 -19.21
N SER A 19 -31.38 42.93 -19.74
CA SER A 19 -31.85 41.90 -20.68
C SER A 19 -31.64 42.34 -22.13
N SER A 20 -31.45 41.37 -23.05
CA SER A 20 -32.19 41.27 -24.33
C SER A 20 -31.68 40.12 -25.23
N ASP A 21 -32.59 39.20 -25.50
CA ASP A 21 -33.04 38.65 -26.79
C ASP A 21 -32.12 37.86 -27.78
N ASP A 22 -32.64 36.65 -28.06
CA ASP A 22 -32.87 35.97 -29.35
C ASP A 22 -31.72 35.70 -30.33
N ALA A 23 -31.46 34.39 -30.56
CA ALA A 23 -31.58 33.79 -31.90
C ALA A 23 -31.63 32.25 -31.81
N SER A 24 -32.76 31.71 -32.27
CA SER A 24 -32.96 30.31 -32.65
C SER A 24 -32.09 29.90 -33.85
N THR A 25 -31.62 28.65 -33.90
CA THR A 25 -31.86 27.78 -35.07
C THR A 25 -31.78 26.31 -34.71
N ASN A 26 -32.78 25.63 -35.23
CA ASN A 26 -33.16 24.22 -35.16
C ASN A 26 -32.33 23.40 -36.17
N SER A 27 -31.92 22.18 -35.82
CA SER A 27 -31.78 21.10 -36.80
C SER A 27 -31.94 19.72 -36.15
N THR A 28 -32.90 19.02 -36.74
CA THR A 28 -33.60 17.78 -36.37
C THR A 28 -32.79 16.48 -36.54
N PRO A 29 -33.29 15.35 -35.99
CA PRO A 29 -32.63 14.04 -35.93
C PRO A 29 -33.17 13.00 -36.95
N ALA A 30 -32.66 11.75 -36.82
CA ALA A 30 -33.15 10.44 -37.35
C ALA A 30 -32.58 9.96 -38.70
N PRO A 31 -32.63 8.64 -39.06
CA PRO A 31 -33.33 7.46 -38.45
C PRO A 31 -32.39 6.26 -38.17
N GLY A 32 -32.72 5.09 -37.58
CA GLY A 32 -33.95 4.39 -37.19
C GLY A 32 -33.79 2.87 -37.49
N GLN A 33 -34.54 2.03 -36.75
CA GLN A 33 -34.84 0.58 -36.96
C GLN A 33 -33.74 -0.44 -36.58
N ASP A 34 -34.01 -1.65 -36.04
CA ASP A 34 -35.26 -2.34 -35.73
C ASP A 34 -35.11 -3.42 -34.63
N SER A 35 -36.25 -3.69 -34.00
CA SER A 35 -36.80 -4.92 -33.37
C SER A 35 -35.93 -6.12 -32.99
N GLY A 36 -36.23 -6.68 -31.80
CA GLY A 36 -35.90 -8.06 -31.45
C GLY A 36 -36.29 -8.45 -30.02
N THR A 37 -37.57 -8.51 -29.73
CA THR A 37 -38.14 -9.19 -28.55
C THR A 37 -37.96 -10.70 -28.68
N ASP A 38 -37.61 -11.39 -27.61
CA ASP A 38 -38.25 -12.66 -27.25
C ASP A 38 -38.05 -12.97 -25.76
N ALA A 39 -39.11 -13.50 -25.17
CA ALA A 39 -39.26 -13.84 -23.77
C ALA A 39 -39.51 -15.34 -23.63
N VAL A 40 -39.30 -15.82 -22.40
CA VAL A 40 -39.84 -17.04 -21.77
C VAL A 40 -39.13 -18.36 -22.08
N GLY A 41 -38.72 -19.02 -20.99
CA GLY A 41 -38.27 -20.41 -20.96
C GLY A 41 -37.93 -20.85 -19.53
N THR A 42 -38.93 -20.93 -18.67
CA THR A 42 -38.89 -21.69 -17.41
C THR A 42 -38.76 -23.18 -17.72
N ASP A 43 -37.88 -23.91 -17.01
CA ASP A 43 -38.27 -25.24 -16.53
C ASP A 43 -37.50 -25.65 -15.28
N ALA A 44 -38.22 -26.37 -14.42
CA ALA A 44 -37.81 -26.90 -13.14
C ALA A 44 -37.86 -28.43 -13.18
N GLY A 45 -37.00 -29.08 -12.40
CA GLY A 45 -37.06 -30.51 -12.10
C GLY A 45 -35.65 -31.11 -12.11
N GLY A 46 -35.17 -31.85 -11.11
CA GLY A 46 -35.80 -32.42 -9.93
C GLY A 46 -35.14 -33.77 -9.64
N ALA A 47 -34.85 -34.03 -8.36
CA ALA A 47 -34.55 -35.33 -7.73
C ALA A 47 -33.23 -36.02 -8.11
N ALA A 48 -32.60 -36.88 -7.30
CA ALA A 48 -32.58 -37.20 -5.87
C ALA A 48 -31.50 -38.30 -5.76
N GLY A 49 -30.80 -38.41 -4.63
CA GLY A 49 -29.79 -39.45 -4.43
C GLY A 49 -29.27 -39.49 -3.00
N ASP A 50 -30.06 -40.13 -2.14
CA ASP A 50 -29.76 -40.48 -0.74
C ASP A 50 -28.62 -41.51 -0.60
N GLY A 51 -28.00 -41.51 0.58
CA GLY A 51 -27.16 -42.58 1.14
C GLY A 51 -26.14 -42.03 2.14
N ALA A 52 -26.50 -41.81 3.41
CA ALA A 52 -26.39 -42.76 4.54
C ALA A 52 -24.94 -43.29 4.71
N THR A 53 -24.23 -43.23 5.85
CA THR A 53 -24.60 -43.38 7.26
C THR A 53 -23.44 -42.93 8.17
N ALA A 54 -23.80 -42.58 9.41
CA ALA A 54 -23.00 -42.09 10.52
C ALA A 54 -22.15 -43.15 11.28
N LYS A 55 -21.31 -42.63 12.20
CA LYS A 55 -20.88 -43.12 13.54
C LYS A 55 -19.35 -43.05 13.69
N ASP A 56 -18.72 -42.73 14.81
CA ASP A 56 -19.08 -42.29 16.17
C ASP A 56 -17.72 -42.14 16.92
N GLY A 57 -17.67 -41.42 18.04
CA GLY A 57 -16.64 -41.62 19.05
C GLY A 57 -15.67 -40.46 19.30
N SER A 58 -16.12 -39.44 20.04
CA SER A 58 -15.24 -38.60 20.86
C SER A 58 -15.71 -38.72 22.31
N GLN A 59 -14.85 -39.26 23.17
CA GLN A 59 -14.99 -39.18 24.62
C GLN A 59 -13.63 -39.09 25.32
N ASP A 60 -13.61 -38.16 26.28
CA ASP A 60 -12.95 -38.20 27.57
C ASP A 60 -11.43 -37.98 27.69
N GLY A 61 -11.08 -36.81 28.24
CA GLY A 61 -10.03 -36.72 29.27
C GLY A 61 -10.57 -37.22 30.62
N PRO A 62 -9.71 -37.49 31.64
CA PRO A 62 -9.41 -36.40 32.58
C PRO A 62 -8.07 -36.45 33.36
N LYS A 63 -7.72 -35.27 33.88
CA LYS A 63 -7.07 -34.92 35.17
C LYS A 63 -5.57 -35.19 35.47
N PRO A 64 -4.95 -34.32 36.33
CA PRO A 64 -3.55 -34.38 36.74
C PRO A 64 -3.35 -34.96 38.15
N GLU A 65 -2.11 -35.35 38.47
CA GLU A 65 -1.66 -35.65 39.83
C GLU A 65 -0.41 -34.83 40.18
N GLY A 66 -0.39 -34.32 41.42
CA GLY A 66 0.72 -33.59 42.01
C GLY A 66 1.67 -34.46 42.82
N GLY A 67 2.72 -33.84 43.35
CA GLY A 67 3.62 -34.44 44.34
C GLY A 67 4.52 -33.38 44.97
N ALA A 68 4.46 -33.30 46.29
CA ALA A 68 5.14 -32.33 47.15
C ALA A 68 6.32 -32.95 47.92
N GLY A 69 7.24 -32.10 48.41
CA GLY A 69 8.22 -32.38 49.48
C GLY A 69 9.45 -31.44 49.36
N LYS A 70 9.66 -30.42 50.22
CA LYS A 70 10.22 -30.41 51.60
C LYS A 70 11.64 -30.98 51.67
N ASP A 71 12.65 -30.48 52.36
CA ASP A 71 12.98 -29.37 53.28
C ASP A 71 14.52 -29.21 53.16
N GLY A 72 15.15 -28.03 53.27
CA GLY A 72 15.58 -27.44 54.55
C GLY A 72 17.11 -27.20 54.58
N GLY A 73 17.56 -26.17 55.31
CA GLY A 73 18.96 -26.04 55.77
C GLY A 73 19.64 -24.70 55.49
N GLY A 74 19.64 -23.80 56.48
CA GLY A 74 20.34 -22.52 56.45
C GLY A 74 21.81 -22.59 56.87
N GLY A 75 22.53 -21.47 56.71
CA GLY A 75 23.87 -21.25 57.26
C GLY A 75 24.40 -19.85 56.94
N GLN A 76 24.71 -19.09 57.98
CA GLN A 76 25.12 -17.68 58.01
C GLN A 76 26.58 -17.43 57.58
N GLY A 77 26.82 -16.21 57.08
CA GLY A 77 27.82 -15.29 57.65
C GLY A 77 29.28 -15.42 57.23
N GLY A 78 29.80 -14.39 56.55
CA GLY A 78 31.23 -14.16 56.44
C GLY A 78 31.61 -13.11 55.39
N ALA A 79 31.98 -11.92 55.85
CA ALA A 79 32.81 -10.95 55.14
C ALA A 79 33.56 -10.12 56.21
N PRO A 80 34.67 -9.42 55.90
CA PRO A 80 35.51 -9.46 54.70
C PRO A 80 37.00 -9.67 55.01
N ASP A 81 37.82 -10.00 54.01
CA ASP A 81 39.23 -9.58 54.04
C ASP A 81 39.74 -9.28 52.62
N GLY A 82 40.61 -8.27 52.54
CA GLY A 82 40.94 -7.54 51.32
C GLY A 82 42.02 -8.18 50.45
N GLY A 83 42.16 -7.63 49.25
CA GLY A 83 43.27 -7.91 48.34
C GLY A 83 43.03 -7.30 46.96
N ASP A 84 43.71 -6.18 46.69
CA ASP A 84 43.84 -5.56 45.38
C ASP A 84 44.31 -6.57 44.31
N ALA A 85 43.52 -6.68 43.25
CA ALA A 85 44.02 -7.00 41.92
C ALA A 85 43.13 -6.25 40.93
N ALA A 86 43.71 -5.28 40.23
CA ALA A 86 43.08 -4.61 39.11
C ALA A 86 42.75 -5.65 38.04
N THR A 87 41.49 -6.08 38.01
CA THR A 87 40.90 -6.73 36.85
C THR A 87 40.68 -5.63 35.82
N GLU A 88 41.50 -5.66 34.76
CA GLU A 88 41.07 -5.13 33.47
C GLU A 88 39.69 -5.70 33.20
N ALA A 89 38.68 -4.84 33.17
CA ALA A 89 37.34 -5.23 32.78
C ALA A 89 37.44 -5.70 31.32
N GLU A 90 37.54 -7.01 31.12
CA GLU A 90 37.07 -7.62 29.88
C GLU A 90 35.65 -7.09 29.69
N ALA A 91 35.51 -6.20 28.71
CA ALA A 91 34.21 -5.68 28.31
C ALA A 91 33.37 -6.90 27.94
N ASP A 92 32.41 -7.21 28.81
CA ASP A 92 31.51 -8.35 28.70
C ASP A 92 30.97 -8.38 27.27
N ALA A 93 31.33 -9.44 26.53
CA ALA A 93 30.87 -9.60 25.16
C ALA A 93 29.34 -9.51 25.16
N PRO A 94 28.71 -8.75 24.24
CA PRO A 94 27.26 -8.61 24.24
C PRO A 94 26.60 -9.99 24.23
N ALA A 95 25.74 -10.27 25.21
CA ALA A 95 25.16 -11.59 25.42
C ALA A 95 24.12 -12.01 24.34
N GLY A 96 24.10 -11.35 23.19
CA GLY A 96 23.18 -11.60 22.08
C GLY A 96 23.78 -11.23 20.73
N PRO A 97 23.15 -11.64 19.61
CA PRO A 97 23.61 -11.27 18.28
C PRO A 97 23.63 -9.74 18.13
N PRO A 98 24.54 -9.18 17.32
CA PRO A 98 24.63 -7.74 17.15
C PRO A 98 23.33 -7.13 16.61
N THR A 99 23.05 -5.90 17.02
CA THR A 99 21.93 -5.13 16.48
C THR A 99 22.33 -4.46 15.17
N VAL A 100 21.54 -4.63 14.11
CA VAL A 100 21.77 -3.96 12.81
C VAL A 100 20.71 -2.90 12.58
N LEU A 101 21.17 -1.68 12.33
CA LEU A 101 20.34 -0.53 12.03
C LEU A 101 20.38 -0.27 10.52
N PHE A 102 19.21 -0.10 9.91
CA PHE A 102 19.07 0.22 8.49
C PHE A 102 18.57 1.66 8.30
N PRO A 103 18.85 2.29 7.15
CA PRO A 103 18.14 3.49 6.74
C PRO A 103 16.64 3.25 6.78
N ARG A 104 15.89 4.25 7.26
CA ARG A 104 14.44 4.23 7.19
C ARG A 104 14.03 4.25 5.72
N THR A 105 13.09 3.38 5.35
CA THR A 105 12.56 3.32 3.98
C THR A 105 11.05 3.45 3.90
N SER A 106 10.32 3.44 5.02
CA SER A 106 8.86 3.38 4.95
C SER A 106 8.17 3.91 6.18
N ILE A 107 6.87 4.11 6.05
CA ILE A 107 5.93 4.30 7.17
C ILE A 107 5.86 3.02 8.00
N GLU A 108 5.71 3.19 9.32
CA GLU A 108 5.52 2.10 10.29
C GLU A 108 4.08 2.07 10.83
N ALA A 109 3.69 0.95 11.46
CA ALA A 109 2.36 0.80 12.08
C ALA A 109 2.08 1.87 13.16
N SER A 110 3.11 2.36 13.83
CA SER A 110 3.04 3.45 14.82
C SER A 110 2.69 4.81 14.22
N GLU A 111 2.86 4.96 12.90
CA GLU A 111 2.66 6.20 12.14
C GLU A 111 1.44 6.12 11.19
N LEU A 112 0.70 5.01 11.23
CA LEU A 112 -0.54 4.82 10.48
C LEU A 112 -1.72 5.04 11.41
N ALA A 113 -2.73 5.78 10.95
CA ALA A 113 -4.03 5.84 11.62
C ALA A 113 -5.10 5.08 10.85
N ILE A 114 -5.97 4.37 11.57
CA ILE A 114 -7.12 3.66 11.00
C ILE A 114 -8.33 4.56 11.13
N LEU A 115 -8.96 4.88 10.01
CA LEU A 115 -10.23 5.59 9.98
C LEU A 115 -11.37 4.55 9.99
N VAL A 116 -12.30 4.71 10.92
CA VAL A 116 -13.43 3.81 11.16
C VAL A 116 -14.73 4.54 10.92
N ASN A 117 -15.60 3.98 10.07
CA ASN A 117 -16.97 4.47 9.91
C ASN A 117 -17.90 3.73 10.89
N ASP A 118 -18.34 4.40 11.95
CA ASP A 118 -19.20 3.80 12.98
C ASP A 118 -20.60 3.43 12.48
N ASP A 119 -21.04 4.02 11.37
CA ASP A 119 -22.32 3.69 10.75
C ASP A 119 -22.23 2.40 9.90
N ASP A 120 -21.02 1.87 9.64
CA ASP A 120 -20.75 0.64 8.89
C ASP A 120 -20.20 -0.48 9.79
N PRO A 121 -21.00 -1.52 10.13
CA PRO A 121 -20.52 -2.66 10.92
C PRO A 121 -19.34 -3.41 10.28
N GLN A 122 -19.23 -3.44 8.94
CA GLN A 122 -18.07 -4.03 8.26
C GLN A 122 -16.82 -3.19 8.55
N SER A 123 -16.92 -1.86 8.50
CA SER A 123 -15.80 -0.95 8.79
C SER A 123 -15.25 -1.17 10.20
N VAL A 124 -16.13 -1.27 11.19
CA VAL A 124 -15.74 -1.54 12.59
C VAL A 124 -15.01 -2.89 12.69
N ALA A 125 -15.57 -3.95 12.11
CA ALA A 125 -14.96 -5.28 12.17
C ALA A 125 -13.61 -5.37 11.45
N VAL A 126 -13.47 -4.68 10.31
CA VAL A 126 -12.23 -4.62 9.53
C VAL A 126 -11.17 -3.81 10.26
N ALA A 127 -11.54 -2.66 10.86
CA ALA A 127 -10.63 -1.85 11.66
C ALA A 127 -10.07 -2.61 12.85
N ASP A 128 -10.93 -3.27 13.62
CA ASP A 128 -10.53 -4.10 14.76
C ASP A 128 -9.58 -5.22 14.36
N TYR A 129 -9.82 -5.84 13.20
CA TYR A 129 -8.96 -6.89 12.69
C TYR A 129 -7.60 -6.33 12.25
N TYR A 130 -7.61 -5.26 11.46
CA TYR A 130 -6.41 -4.63 10.93
C TYR A 130 -5.49 -4.10 12.04
N GLN A 131 -6.10 -3.47 13.06
CA GLN A 131 -5.39 -2.97 14.23
C GLN A 131 -4.60 -4.07 14.93
N LYS A 132 -5.20 -5.26 15.11
CA LYS A 132 -4.54 -6.42 15.72
C LYS A 132 -3.49 -7.02 14.81
N ALA A 133 -3.79 -7.19 13.53
CA ALA A 133 -2.88 -7.80 12.56
C ALA A 133 -1.59 -6.98 12.36
N ARG A 134 -1.70 -5.64 12.36
CA ARG A 134 -0.57 -4.73 12.15
C ARG A 134 0.00 -4.13 13.44
N GLY A 135 -0.63 -4.36 14.59
CA GLY A 135 -0.20 -3.75 15.85
C GLY A 135 -0.30 -2.23 15.85
N VAL A 136 -1.29 -1.67 15.14
CA VAL A 136 -1.50 -0.22 15.11
C VAL A 136 -1.88 0.27 16.52
N PRO A 137 -1.23 1.33 17.05
CA PRO A 137 -1.54 1.83 18.39
C PRO A 137 -3.04 2.16 18.54
N PRO A 138 -3.68 1.83 19.67
CA PRO A 138 -5.09 2.17 19.91
C PRO A 138 -5.37 3.67 19.77
N ALA A 139 -4.40 4.52 20.12
CA ALA A 139 -4.50 5.98 19.97
C ALA A 139 -4.57 6.44 18.50
N ASN A 140 -4.20 5.59 17.55
CA ASN A 140 -4.26 5.87 16.13
C ASN A 140 -5.55 5.34 15.47
N VAL A 141 -6.50 4.81 16.24
CA VAL A 141 -7.82 4.41 15.73
C VAL A 141 -8.79 5.58 15.87
N ILE A 142 -9.27 6.11 14.75
CA ILE A 142 -10.06 7.33 14.68
C ILE A 142 -11.44 7.01 14.12
N HIS A 143 -12.47 7.32 14.90
CA HIS A 143 -13.85 7.06 14.54
C HIS A 143 -14.51 8.29 13.91
N VAL A 144 -15.27 8.04 12.84
CA VAL A 144 -16.10 9.02 12.13
C VAL A 144 -17.47 8.40 11.81
N LYS A 145 -18.41 9.26 11.43
CA LYS A 145 -19.68 8.83 10.83
C LYS A 145 -19.72 9.25 9.38
N ALA A 146 -20.03 8.31 8.50
CA ALA A 146 -20.09 8.53 7.07
C ALA A 146 -21.31 7.83 6.46
N PRO A 147 -21.94 8.41 5.42
CA PRO A 147 -23.07 7.78 4.77
C PRO A 147 -22.66 6.46 4.11
N LEU A 148 -23.51 5.43 4.20
CA LEU A 148 -23.31 4.14 3.49
C LEU A 148 -23.66 4.23 1.98
N ALA A 149 -23.55 5.42 1.40
CA ALA A 149 -23.79 5.71 0.00
C ALA A 149 -22.47 5.70 -0.78
N ASN A 150 -22.54 5.69 -2.11
CA ASN A 150 -21.33 5.78 -2.94
C ASN A 150 -20.60 7.12 -2.73
N ASN A 151 -21.38 8.21 -2.64
CA ASN A 151 -20.91 9.57 -2.51
C ASN A 151 -21.05 10.10 -1.07
N TRP A 152 -20.01 10.75 -0.58
CA TRP A 152 -20.04 11.61 0.59
C TRP A 152 -20.13 13.07 0.14
N PRO A 153 -21.25 13.77 0.39
CA PRO A 153 -21.36 15.18 0.04
C PRO A 153 -20.23 16.01 0.65
N GLN A 154 -19.64 16.94 -0.12
CA GLN A 154 -18.48 17.74 0.30
C GLN A 154 -18.68 18.41 1.66
N ALA A 155 -19.85 19.01 1.89
CA ALA A 155 -20.13 19.74 3.14
C ALA A 155 -20.02 18.83 4.37
N ASP A 156 -20.59 17.62 4.28
CA ASP A 156 -20.58 16.64 5.36
C ASP A 156 -19.17 16.06 5.54
N PHE A 157 -18.46 15.81 4.43
CA PHE A 157 -17.07 15.33 4.47
C PHE A 157 -16.14 16.34 5.15
N ILE A 158 -16.27 17.64 4.85
CA ILE A 158 -15.44 18.68 5.46
C ILE A 158 -15.59 18.69 6.99
N ALA A 159 -16.83 18.52 7.49
CA ALA A 159 -17.07 18.42 8.92
C ALA A 159 -16.38 17.20 9.55
N ALA A 160 -16.48 16.03 8.91
CA ALA A 160 -15.79 14.81 9.36
C ALA A 160 -14.26 14.94 9.29
N LYS A 161 -13.73 15.60 8.25
CA LYS A 161 -12.29 15.83 8.09
C LYS A 161 -11.73 16.70 9.21
N VAL A 162 -12.46 17.74 9.62
CA VAL A 162 -12.08 18.57 10.79
C VAL A 162 -12.02 17.74 12.07
N GLN A 163 -12.99 16.83 12.28
CA GLN A 163 -12.95 15.91 13.41
C GLN A 163 -11.70 15.01 13.37
N VAL A 164 -11.41 14.37 12.23
CA VAL A 164 -10.22 13.54 12.06
C VAL A 164 -8.94 14.33 12.33
N ASP A 165 -8.79 15.50 11.72
CA ASP A 165 -7.58 16.32 11.86
C ASP A 165 -7.37 16.83 13.29
N SER A 166 -8.44 17.00 14.07
CA SER A 166 -8.36 17.40 15.48
C SER A 166 -7.99 16.26 16.44
N THR A 167 -8.12 15.01 16.00
CA THR A 167 -7.92 13.80 16.82
C THR A 167 -6.67 13.02 16.44
N VAL A 168 -6.19 13.18 15.21
CA VAL A 168 -5.03 12.43 14.70
C VAL A 168 -3.77 12.77 15.51
N PRO A 169 -3.05 11.76 16.05
CA PRO A 169 -1.78 11.99 16.74
C PRO A 169 -0.73 12.63 15.83
N ALA A 170 0.12 13.49 16.39
CA ALA A 170 1.09 14.28 15.61
C ALA A 170 2.10 13.44 14.79
N GLY A 171 2.42 12.22 15.25
CA GLY A 171 3.34 11.31 14.57
C GLY A 171 2.74 10.57 13.37
N VAL A 172 1.42 10.65 13.14
CA VAL A 172 0.76 9.93 12.05
C VAL A 172 1.12 10.55 10.70
N GLN A 173 1.61 9.69 9.80
CA GLN A 173 2.03 10.00 8.43
C GLN A 173 1.02 9.51 7.38
N ALA A 174 0.12 8.59 7.69
CA ALA A 174 -0.79 8.00 6.71
C ALA A 174 -2.12 7.51 7.31
N TYR A 175 -3.07 7.19 6.42
CA TYR A 175 -4.38 6.66 6.77
C TYR A 175 -4.67 5.30 6.13
N ALA A 176 -5.21 4.38 6.92
CA ALA A 176 -5.93 3.20 6.45
C ALA A 176 -7.44 3.44 6.60
N ILE A 177 -8.19 3.37 5.51
CA ILE A 177 -9.64 3.56 5.51
C ILE A 177 -10.30 2.18 5.57
N SER A 178 -11.06 1.90 6.63
CA SER A 178 -11.57 0.54 6.90
C SER A 178 -12.92 0.21 6.25
N TRP A 179 -13.57 1.16 5.58
CA TRP A 179 -14.87 0.96 4.92
C TRP A 179 -14.74 0.83 3.40
N THR A 180 -15.75 0.22 2.77
CA THR A 180 -15.89 0.16 1.32
C THR A 180 -16.69 1.35 0.77
N LYS A 181 -17.68 1.87 1.52
CA LYS A 181 -18.47 3.04 1.15
C LYS A 181 -18.51 4.06 2.30
N PRO A 182 -18.43 5.37 2.01
CA PRO A 182 -18.34 5.98 0.68
C PRO A 182 -16.93 5.89 0.07
N TYR A 183 -16.85 5.80 -1.25
CA TYR A 183 -15.59 5.76 -2.00
C TYR A 183 -15.31 7.05 -2.79
N LEU A 184 -16.28 7.96 -2.83
CA LEU A 184 -16.27 9.23 -3.55
C LEU A 184 -16.66 10.35 -2.57
N VAL A 185 -16.00 11.50 -2.71
CA VAL A 185 -16.39 12.77 -2.09
C VAL A 185 -16.65 13.74 -3.23
N ASP A 186 -17.92 13.92 -3.60
CA ASP A 186 -18.40 14.58 -4.80
C ASP A 186 -17.62 14.23 -6.08
N CYS A 187 -16.55 14.95 -6.40
CA CYS A 187 -15.72 14.73 -7.59
C CYS A 187 -14.37 14.06 -7.31
N MET A 188 -13.93 14.01 -6.04
CA MET A 188 -12.65 13.42 -5.62
C MET A 188 -12.85 12.00 -5.11
N SER A 189 -11.83 11.16 -5.23
CA SER A 189 -11.80 9.88 -4.52
C SER A 189 -11.75 10.12 -3.00
N VAL A 190 -12.31 9.20 -2.21
CA VAL A 190 -12.30 9.34 -0.74
C VAL A 190 -10.87 9.31 -0.19
N VAL A 191 -9.98 8.49 -0.75
CA VAL A 191 -8.58 8.44 -0.31
C VAL A 191 -7.87 9.76 -0.58
N SER A 192 -8.10 10.37 -1.74
CA SER A 192 -7.46 11.65 -2.06
C SER A 192 -8.06 12.80 -1.27
N ALA A 193 -9.36 12.80 -1.01
CA ALA A 193 -10.00 13.80 -0.17
C ALA A 193 -9.45 13.77 1.27
N PHE A 194 -9.21 12.59 1.85
CA PHE A 194 -8.55 12.49 3.16
C PHE A 194 -7.08 12.90 3.12
N ALA A 195 -6.34 12.48 2.10
CA ALA A 195 -4.90 12.71 2.02
C ALA A 195 -4.53 14.17 1.71
N LEU A 196 -5.29 14.83 0.82
CA LEU A 196 -4.99 16.16 0.28
C LEU A 196 -5.88 17.26 0.87
N GLY A 197 -6.98 16.88 1.54
CA GLY A 197 -8.12 17.76 1.75
C GLY A 197 -8.96 17.89 0.47
N PHE A 198 -10.27 18.03 0.63
CA PHE A 198 -11.14 18.25 -0.53
C PHE A 198 -10.84 19.60 -1.18
N ASP A 199 -10.48 19.59 -2.47
CA ASP A 199 -10.27 20.78 -3.29
C ASP A 199 -10.56 20.44 -4.75
N THR A 200 -11.44 21.21 -5.38
CA THR A 200 -11.87 21.01 -6.78
C THR A 200 -10.74 21.07 -7.80
N LYS A 201 -9.54 21.57 -7.47
CA LYS A 201 -8.39 21.49 -8.38
C LYS A 201 -7.92 20.05 -8.63
N TYR A 202 -8.22 19.13 -7.71
CA TYR A 202 -7.80 17.72 -7.80
C TYR A 202 -8.79 16.85 -8.58
N CYS A 203 -9.93 17.39 -9.00
CA CYS A 203 -10.95 16.66 -9.74
C CYS A 203 -11.47 17.49 -10.93
N ASN A 204 -12.00 16.81 -11.95
CA ASN A 204 -12.56 17.45 -13.12
C ASN A 204 -14.01 17.87 -12.87
N THR A 205 -14.21 19.17 -12.66
CA THR A 205 -15.53 19.79 -12.49
C THR A 205 -16.06 20.47 -13.75
N LYS A 206 -15.26 20.53 -14.82
CA LYS A 206 -15.56 21.31 -16.05
C LYS A 206 -16.21 20.49 -17.15
N GLY A 207 -16.33 19.17 -16.98
CA GLY A 207 -16.84 18.25 -17.99
C GLY A 207 -15.84 17.96 -19.11
N GLY A 208 -16.11 16.90 -19.90
CA GLY A 208 -15.18 16.40 -20.91
C GLY A 208 -13.87 15.86 -20.30
N CYS A 209 -12.82 15.72 -21.12
CA CYS A 209 -11.50 15.29 -20.66
C CYS A 209 -10.68 16.50 -20.20
N GLN A 210 -10.33 16.56 -18.90
CA GLN A 210 -9.53 17.66 -18.33
C GLN A 210 -8.41 17.15 -17.43
N PRO A 211 -7.28 17.90 -17.37
CA PRO A 211 -6.24 17.67 -16.37
C PRO A 211 -6.72 18.02 -14.96
N THR A 212 -6.05 17.45 -13.96
CA THR A 212 -6.22 17.79 -12.54
C THR A 212 -4.86 18.14 -11.93
N ALA A 213 -4.85 18.64 -10.70
CA ALA A 213 -3.61 19.11 -10.07
C ALA A 213 -2.65 17.96 -9.71
N ALA A 214 -1.36 18.25 -9.87
CA ALA A 214 -0.26 17.42 -9.40
C ALA A 214 -0.07 17.49 -7.88
N VAL A 215 0.64 16.50 -7.35
CA VAL A 215 1.08 16.47 -5.95
C VAL A 215 2.61 16.37 -5.86
N ASP A 216 3.22 17.15 -4.96
CA ASP A 216 4.68 17.21 -4.80
C ASP A 216 5.28 15.94 -4.17
N TYR A 217 4.43 15.06 -3.61
CA TYR A 217 4.83 13.76 -3.10
C TYR A 217 5.14 12.75 -4.20
N TYR A 218 4.67 12.98 -5.43
CA TYR A 218 4.97 12.14 -6.58
C TYR A 218 6.49 11.98 -6.76
N ASP A 219 6.97 10.74 -6.88
CA ASP A 219 8.39 10.38 -7.04
C ASP A 219 9.35 10.95 -5.96
N SER A 220 8.83 11.25 -4.76
CA SER A 220 9.64 11.81 -3.66
C SER A 220 10.42 10.74 -2.89
N ASP A 221 11.64 11.08 -2.45
CA ASP A 221 12.43 10.26 -1.51
C ASP A 221 12.01 10.41 -0.03
N SER A 222 11.00 11.25 0.26
CA SER A 222 10.48 11.43 1.62
C SER A 222 9.95 10.12 2.21
N THR A 223 10.30 9.86 3.48
CA THR A 223 9.73 8.77 4.30
C THR A 223 8.79 9.31 5.40
N HIS A 224 8.51 10.61 5.39
CA HIS A 224 7.61 11.31 6.31
C HIS A 224 6.65 12.22 5.52
N PRO A 225 5.69 11.66 4.76
CA PRO A 225 4.83 12.45 3.86
C PRO A 225 4.09 13.60 4.55
N PHE A 226 3.62 13.43 5.79
CA PHE A 226 2.93 14.52 6.47
C PHE A 226 3.90 15.59 6.94
N THR A 227 5.03 15.20 7.53
CA THR A 227 6.04 16.15 7.99
C THR A 227 6.59 16.98 6.83
N ASP A 228 6.93 16.32 5.73
CA ASP A 228 7.69 16.92 4.63
C ASP A 228 6.78 17.55 3.57
N HIS A 229 5.59 16.97 3.33
CA HIS A 229 4.68 17.37 2.25
C HIS A 229 3.28 17.79 2.73
N GLN A 230 3.01 17.74 4.03
CA GLN A 230 1.71 18.09 4.62
C GLN A 230 0.54 17.27 4.08
N ILE A 231 0.80 16.07 3.56
CA ILE A 231 -0.23 15.12 3.13
C ILE A 231 -0.17 13.85 3.98
N ARG A 232 -1.30 13.16 4.14
CA ARG A 232 -1.33 11.82 4.73
C ARG A 232 -1.85 10.83 3.70
N PRO A 233 -0.96 10.18 2.92
CA PRO A 233 -1.34 9.15 1.96
C PRO A 233 -2.35 8.18 2.58
N ALA A 234 -3.40 7.87 1.83
CA ALA A 234 -4.50 7.04 2.29
C ALA A 234 -4.75 5.86 1.35
N MET A 235 -5.16 4.72 1.90
CA MET A 235 -5.56 3.52 1.15
C MET A 235 -6.73 2.82 1.84
N MET A 236 -7.64 2.26 1.04
CA MET A 236 -8.84 1.57 1.53
C MET A 236 -8.61 0.06 1.71
N LEU A 237 -9.11 -0.50 2.81
CA LEU A 237 -9.14 -1.94 3.10
C LEU A 237 -10.40 -2.58 2.47
N VAL A 238 -10.46 -2.57 1.14
CA VAL A 238 -11.66 -2.98 0.38
C VAL A 238 -11.85 -4.49 0.37
N GLY A 239 -13.09 -4.92 0.57
CA GLY A 239 -13.57 -6.27 0.35
C GLY A 239 -15.07 -6.26 0.09
N ALA A 240 -15.56 -7.24 -0.69
CA ALA A 240 -17.00 -7.41 -0.93
C ALA A 240 -17.80 -7.66 0.36
N ASP A 241 -17.12 -8.21 1.37
CA ASP A 241 -17.59 -8.42 2.72
C ASP A 241 -16.40 -8.35 3.70
N THR A 242 -16.70 -8.51 5.00
CA THR A 242 -15.71 -8.46 6.07
C THR A 242 -14.61 -9.51 5.91
N ASP A 243 -14.93 -10.74 5.48
CA ASP A 243 -13.96 -11.82 5.38
C ASP A 243 -13.03 -11.62 4.18
N LYS A 244 -13.55 -11.08 3.08
CA LYS A 244 -12.72 -10.66 1.94
C LYS A 244 -11.77 -9.52 2.30
N SER A 245 -12.21 -8.53 3.08
CA SER A 245 -11.30 -7.50 3.60
C SER A 245 -10.20 -8.09 4.49
N LYS A 246 -10.53 -9.04 5.38
CA LYS A 246 -9.54 -9.72 6.23
C LYS A 246 -8.54 -10.54 5.41
N ALA A 247 -8.99 -11.23 4.36
CA ALA A 247 -8.11 -11.99 3.49
C ALA A 247 -7.07 -11.11 2.79
N VAL A 248 -7.44 -9.88 2.38
CA VAL A 248 -6.50 -8.89 1.84
C VAL A 248 -5.48 -8.48 2.90
N ILE A 249 -5.92 -8.25 4.14
CA ILE A 249 -5.04 -7.92 5.27
C ILE A 249 -4.02 -9.03 5.53
N ASP A 250 -4.48 -10.27 5.63
CA ASP A 250 -3.62 -11.43 5.88
C ASP A 250 -2.60 -11.61 4.76
N LYS A 251 -3.03 -11.40 3.51
CA LYS A 251 -2.17 -11.49 2.33
C LYS A 251 -1.06 -10.44 2.34
N GLY A 252 -1.37 -9.20 2.71
CA GLY A 252 -0.38 -8.14 2.83
C GLY A 252 0.59 -8.36 3.98
N ALA A 253 0.09 -8.77 5.15
CA ALA A 253 0.92 -9.08 6.30
C ALA A 253 1.89 -10.26 6.03
N ALA A 254 1.43 -11.29 5.31
CA ALA A 254 2.26 -12.42 4.91
C ALA A 254 3.35 -12.07 3.89
N ALA A 255 3.33 -10.87 3.30
CA ALA A 255 4.31 -10.44 2.32
C ALA A 255 5.61 -9.97 2.97
N ASP A 256 5.57 -9.49 4.21
CA ASP A 256 6.65 -8.69 4.78
C ASP A 256 7.99 -9.44 4.83
N ALA A 257 9.04 -8.78 4.35
CA ALA A 257 10.42 -9.29 4.34
C ALA A 257 10.59 -10.69 3.71
N THR A 258 9.74 -11.04 2.74
CA THR A 258 9.80 -12.33 2.03
C THR A 258 10.71 -12.31 0.80
N PHE A 259 11.08 -11.13 0.29
CA PHE A 259 11.91 -10.95 -0.91
C PHE A 259 11.45 -11.86 -2.08
N PRO A 260 10.20 -11.76 -2.54
CA PRO A 260 9.62 -12.72 -3.47
C PRO A 260 10.29 -12.66 -4.85
N THR A 261 10.53 -13.82 -5.45
CA THR A 261 11.07 -14.00 -6.81
C THR A 261 9.97 -14.45 -7.79
N GLY A 262 8.88 -13.66 -7.88
CA GLY A 262 7.73 -13.93 -8.76
C GLY A 262 7.84 -13.26 -10.13
N ASP A 263 6.79 -13.47 -10.95
CA ASP A 263 6.71 -12.94 -12.31
C ASP A 263 5.88 -11.64 -12.38
N GLY A 264 6.36 -10.67 -13.15
CA GLY A 264 5.60 -9.49 -13.54
C GLY A 264 5.17 -9.54 -15.01
N TYR A 265 3.93 -9.13 -15.28
CA TYR A 265 3.33 -9.11 -16.62
C TYR A 265 2.82 -7.72 -16.95
N PHE A 266 3.47 -7.04 -17.89
CA PHE A 266 3.10 -5.70 -18.31
C PHE A 266 2.56 -5.79 -19.75
N LEU A 267 1.25 -5.64 -19.89
CA LEU A 267 0.53 -6.06 -21.09
C LEU A 267 -0.05 -4.86 -21.84
N ARG A 268 0.36 -4.72 -23.09
CA ARG A 268 -0.29 -3.86 -24.09
C ARG A 268 -1.33 -4.67 -24.84
N THR A 269 -2.57 -4.19 -24.88
CA THR A 269 -3.71 -4.90 -25.48
C THR A 269 -4.08 -4.31 -26.83
N THR A 270 -5.08 -4.90 -27.50
CA THR A 270 -5.71 -4.32 -28.69
C THR A 270 -6.54 -3.07 -28.38
N ASP A 271 -6.86 -2.78 -27.10
CA ASP A 271 -7.53 -1.54 -26.71
C ASP A 271 -6.51 -0.40 -26.67
N THR A 272 -6.43 0.35 -27.77
CA THR A 272 -5.47 1.43 -27.94
C THR A 272 -5.70 2.60 -26.97
N ALA A 273 -6.95 2.87 -26.60
CA ALA A 273 -7.29 3.96 -25.68
C ALA A 273 -6.84 3.64 -24.25
N ARG A 274 -6.94 2.36 -23.83
CA ARG A 274 -6.51 1.91 -22.49
C ARG A 274 -5.06 1.46 -22.41
N SER A 275 -4.39 1.30 -23.55
CA SER A 275 -2.99 0.86 -23.61
C SER A 275 -1.97 1.99 -23.64
N VAL A 276 -2.37 3.25 -23.38
CA VAL A 276 -1.45 4.40 -23.50
C VAL A 276 -0.21 4.33 -22.59
N ARG A 277 -0.22 3.56 -21.50
CA ARG A 277 0.94 3.36 -20.59
C ARG A 277 2.05 2.48 -21.17
N TYR A 278 1.84 1.85 -22.33
CA TYR A 278 2.78 0.85 -22.86
C TYR A 278 4.25 1.30 -23.02
N PRO A 279 4.60 2.57 -23.33
CA PRO A 279 6.00 2.96 -23.44
C PRO A 279 6.74 2.87 -22.09
N ASP A 280 6.08 3.27 -21.01
CA ASP A 280 6.61 3.11 -19.65
C ASP A 280 6.68 1.63 -19.26
N PHE A 281 5.70 0.82 -19.67
CA PHE A 281 5.75 -0.62 -19.44
C PHE A 281 6.96 -1.28 -20.11
N GLN A 282 7.19 -0.98 -21.39
CA GLN A 282 8.28 -1.56 -22.16
C GLN A 282 9.65 -1.14 -21.59
N SER A 283 9.82 0.15 -21.28
CA SER A 283 11.07 0.67 -20.73
C SER A 283 11.35 0.13 -19.31
N THR A 284 10.31 0.01 -18.47
CA THR A 284 10.45 -0.60 -17.14
C THR A 284 10.93 -2.05 -17.28
N VAL A 285 10.27 -2.89 -18.09
CA VAL A 285 10.71 -4.28 -18.25
C VAL A 285 12.17 -4.40 -18.71
N GLN A 286 12.60 -3.51 -19.62
CA GLN A 286 13.98 -3.48 -20.08
C GLN A 286 14.97 -3.10 -18.97
N GLU A 287 14.64 -2.14 -18.11
CA GLU A 287 15.47 -1.71 -16.99
C GLU A 287 15.79 -2.87 -16.02
N TRP A 288 14.83 -3.76 -15.79
CA TRP A 288 14.97 -4.88 -14.85
C TRP A 288 15.54 -6.16 -15.49
N THR A 289 15.91 -6.12 -16.77
CA THR A 289 16.47 -7.28 -17.49
C THR A 289 17.96 -7.48 -17.15
N HIS A 290 18.23 -7.97 -15.94
CA HIS A 290 19.56 -8.33 -15.46
C HIS A 290 19.49 -9.43 -14.38
N ALA A 291 20.62 -10.10 -14.09
CA ALA A 291 20.66 -11.30 -13.25
C ALA A 291 20.05 -11.14 -11.84
N ASP A 292 20.24 -9.98 -11.21
CA ASP A 292 19.75 -9.68 -9.86
C ASP A 292 18.48 -8.80 -9.85
N GLY A 293 17.77 -8.77 -10.99
CA GLY A 293 16.54 -8.01 -11.19
C GLY A 293 15.28 -8.84 -10.97
N LEU A 294 14.12 -8.20 -11.05
CA LEU A 294 12.83 -8.88 -11.03
C LEU A 294 12.54 -9.53 -12.39
N THR A 295 11.88 -10.69 -12.37
CA THR A 295 11.43 -11.35 -13.59
C THR A 295 10.20 -10.64 -14.15
N LEU A 296 10.38 -9.75 -15.13
CA LEU A 296 9.28 -9.01 -15.76
C LEU A 296 9.16 -9.34 -17.25
N GLN A 297 7.93 -9.37 -17.75
CA GLN A 297 7.59 -9.67 -19.13
C GLN A 297 6.74 -8.55 -19.72
N TYR A 298 7.23 -7.94 -20.81
CA TYR A 298 6.43 -7.07 -21.64
C TYR A 298 5.72 -7.91 -22.70
N LEU A 299 4.40 -7.90 -22.68
CA LEU A 299 3.56 -8.63 -23.62
C LEU A 299 2.88 -7.60 -24.53
N ASP A 300 3.06 -7.72 -25.84
CA ASP A 300 2.45 -6.80 -26.82
C ASP A 300 1.45 -7.52 -27.70
N ASN A 301 0.16 -7.22 -27.48
CA ASN A 301 -0.94 -7.68 -28.32
C ASN A 301 -1.58 -6.53 -29.13
N SER A 302 -0.88 -5.43 -29.37
CA SER A 302 -1.43 -4.32 -30.17
C SER A 302 -1.73 -4.72 -31.62
N GLY A 303 -1.06 -5.75 -32.15
CA GLY A 303 -1.32 -6.32 -33.47
C GLY A 303 -2.49 -7.32 -33.52
N GLY A 304 -3.05 -7.71 -32.38
CA GLY A 304 -4.22 -8.59 -32.30
C GLY A 304 -3.98 -10.07 -32.64
N THR A 305 -2.72 -10.51 -32.75
CA THR A 305 -2.36 -11.91 -33.05
C THR A 305 -2.05 -12.75 -31.81
N GLY A 306 -1.96 -12.11 -30.64
CA GLY A 306 -1.74 -12.73 -29.33
C GLY A 306 -2.97 -12.61 -28.42
N SER A 307 -2.73 -12.56 -27.10
CA SER A 307 -3.79 -12.48 -26.08
C SER A 307 -3.85 -11.11 -25.42
N ASN A 308 -5.06 -10.65 -25.11
CA ASN A 308 -5.31 -9.45 -24.30
C ASN A 308 -5.24 -9.72 -22.79
N VAL A 309 -5.00 -10.97 -22.38
CA VAL A 309 -4.90 -11.39 -20.98
C VAL A 309 -3.78 -12.40 -20.76
N ILE A 310 -3.33 -12.50 -19.50
CA ILE A 310 -2.62 -13.67 -19.00
C ILE A 310 -3.62 -14.62 -18.36
N GLU A 311 -3.39 -15.92 -18.47
CA GLU A 311 -4.27 -16.96 -17.91
C GLU A 311 -3.42 -18.09 -17.34
N ASN A 312 -3.94 -18.77 -16.32
CA ASN A 312 -3.30 -19.94 -15.69
C ASN A 312 -1.85 -19.68 -15.26
N LYS A 313 -1.57 -18.46 -14.79
CA LYS A 313 -0.25 -18.08 -14.26
C LYS A 313 -0.23 -18.19 -12.75
N SER A 314 0.81 -18.82 -12.24
CA SER A 314 1.15 -18.85 -10.82
C SER A 314 2.35 -17.94 -10.54
N ASN A 315 2.59 -17.64 -9.26
CA ASN A 315 3.66 -16.74 -8.81
C ASN A 315 3.56 -15.32 -9.38
N VAL A 316 2.35 -14.84 -9.66
CA VAL A 316 2.14 -13.49 -10.20
C VAL A 316 2.45 -12.46 -9.12
N LEU A 317 3.41 -11.60 -9.39
CA LEU A 317 3.83 -10.52 -8.50
C LEU A 317 3.41 -9.15 -9.03
N PHE A 318 3.40 -8.98 -10.35
CA PHE A 318 2.85 -7.79 -10.99
C PHE A 318 1.95 -8.14 -12.17
N TYR A 319 0.81 -7.47 -12.29
CA TYR A 319 0.01 -7.51 -13.52
C TYR A 319 -0.57 -6.13 -13.85
N LEU A 320 0.04 -5.44 -14.81
CA LEU A 320 -0.39 -4.13 -15.27
C LEU A 320 -0.90 -4.21 -16.71
N THR A 321 -2.12 -3.74 -16.95
CA THR A 321 -2.77 -3.86 -18.27
C THR A 321 -3.67 -2.67 -18.62
N GLY A 322 -4.37 -2.77 -19.76
CA GLY A 322 -5.39 -1.85 -20.22
C GLY A 322 -6.57 -2.59 -20.86
N LEU A 323 -7.58 -2.93 -20.04
CA LEU A 323 -8.88 -3.46 -20.49
C LEU A 323 -9.99 -2.92 -19.59
N ALA A 324 -11.19 -2.76 -20.16
CA ALA A 324 -12.38 -2.43 -19.37
C ALA A 324 -12.75 -3.51 -18.35
N SER A 325 -12.52 -4.78 -18.71
CA SER A 325 -12.66 -5.93 -17.83
C SER A 325 -11.59 -6.93 -18.18
N VAL A 326 -10.94 -7.52 -17.18
CA VAL A 326 -9.89 -8.51 -17.38
C VAL A 326 -10.51 -9.90 -17.15
N PRO A 327 -10.82 -10.67 -18.22
CA PRO A 327 -11.30 -12.03 -18.06
C PRO A 327 -10.21 -12.93 -17.45
N SER A 328 -10.63 -14.10 -16.94
CA SER A 328 -9.74 -15.16 -16.46
C SER A 328 -8.85 -14.77 -15.28
N ILE A 329 -9.17 -13.67 -14.58
CA ILE A 329 -8.43 -13.20 -13.39
C ILE A 329 -8.45 -14.23 -12.25
N ASP A 330 -9.49 -15.06 -12.19
CA ASP A 330 -9.68 -16.17 -11.26
C ASP A 330 -8.75 -17.37 -11.52
N THR A 331 -8.13 -17.43 -12.71
CA THR A 331 -7.12 -18.45 -13.05
C THR A 331 -5.71 -18.10 -12.56
N LEU A 332 -5.53 -16.91 -12.01
CA LEU A 332 -4.23 -16.37 -11.61
C LEU A 332 -3.97 -16.63 -10.13
N GLN A 333 -2.73 -16.99 -9.79
CA GLN A 333 -2.29 -17.14 -8.40
C GLN A 333 -1.25 -16.08 -8.07
N TYR A 334 -1.69 -15.08 -7.32
CA TYR A 334 -0.87 -13.97 -6.87
C TYR A 334 -0.05 -14.32 -5.62
N LEU A 335 1.19 -13.84 -5.56
CA LEU A 335 2.01 -13.91 -4.34
C LEU A 335 1.55 -12.90 -3.29
N PRO A 336 1.78 -13.14 -1.99
CA PRO A 336 1.77 -12.09 -0.99
C PRO A 336 2.62 -10.90 -1.43
N GLY A 337 2.07 -9.69 -1.35
CA GLY A 337 2.73 -8.46 -1.82
C GLY A 337 2.49 -8.12 -3.29
N ALA A 338 1.78 -8.97 -4.04
CA ALA A 338 1.55 -8.75 -5.46
C ALA A 338 0.65 -7.53 -5.75
N VAL A 339 0.93 -6.87 -6.86
CA VAL A 339 0.25 -5.66 -7.31
C VAL A 339 -0.37 -5.89 -8.69
N ALA A 340 -1.65 -5.57 -8.85
CA ALA A 340 -2.30 -5.67 -10.15
C ALA A 340 -3.28 -4.54 -10.38
N ASP A 341 -3.24 -3.91 -11.55
CA ASP A 341 -4.18 -2.86 -11.94
C ASP A 341 -4.37 -2.77 -13.46
N HIS A 342 -5.38 -1.99 -13.84
CA HIS A 342 -5.68 -1.70 -15.22
C HIS A 342 -6.04 -0.23 -15.41
N LEU A 343 -5.69 0.31 -16.57
CA LEU A 343 -6.18 1.61 -17.00
C LEU A 343 -7.60 1.44 -17.50
N THR A 344 -8.57 1.90 -16.72
CA THR A 344 -9.97 1.97 -17.15
C THR A 344 -10.72 3.07 -16.43
N SER A 345 -11.88 3.45 -16.96
CA SER A 345 -12.82 4.37 -16.32
C SER A 345 -13.54 3.70 -15.15
N TYR A 346 -13.76 4.44 -14.06
CA TYR A 346 -14.56 3.97 -12.93
C TYR A 346 -14.03 2.70 -12.23
N GLY A 347 -12.79 2.27 -12.51
CA GLY A 347 -12.21 1.07 -11.90
C GLY A 347 -12.06 1.17 -10.38
N GLY A 348 -11.99 2.37 -9.82
CA GLY A 348 -11.89 2.62 -8.38
C GLY A 348 -13.22 2.66 -7.63
N GLN A 349 -14.34 2.48 -8.34
CA GLN A 349 -15.66 2.37 -7.70
C GLN A 349 -15.81 0.98 -7.07
N VAL A 350 -16.30 0.94 -5.83
CA VAL A 350 -16.36 -0.28 -5.03
C VAL A 350 -17.76 -0.50 -4.42
N PRO A 351 -18.17 -1.76 -4.19
CA PRO A 351 -17.46 -2.99 -4.58
C PRO A 351 -17.59 -3.30 -6.08
N THR A 352 -18.54 -2.69 -6.78
CA THR A 352 -18.81 -2.92 -8.21
C THR A 352 -18.79 -1.63 -9.02
N SER A 353 -18.65 -1.78 -10.33
CA SER A 353 -18.60 -0.69 -11.30
C SER A 353 -19.10 -1.17 -12.67
N GLY A 354 -19.37 -0.25 -13.59
CA GLY A 354 -19.72 -0.59 -14.98
C GLY A 354 -18.54 -1.18 -15.76
N GLN A 355 -17.32 -0.84 -15.36
CA GLN A 355 -16.09 -1.52 -15.77
C GLN A 355 -15.59 -2.35 -14.58
N MET A 356 -14.56 -3.19 -14.76
CA MET A 356 -14.11 -4.05 -13.66
C MET A 356 -13.61 -3.21 -12.49
N SER A 357 -14.18 -3.48 -11.31
CA SER A 357 -13.84 -2.80 -10.06
C SER A 357 -12.50 -3.29 -9.52
N ILE A 358 -11.79 -2.39 -8.85
CA ILE A 358 -10.58 -2.61 -8.07
C ILE A 358 -10.74 -3.76 -7.06
N ALA A 359 -11.95 -3.96 -6.53
CA ALA A 359 -12.26 -5.07 -5.64
C ALA A 359 -12.03 -6.44 -6.29
N LYS A 360 -12.18 -6.57 -7.62
CA LYS A 360 -11.96 -7.83 -8.34
C LYS A 360 -10.49 -8.25 -8.36
N TRP A 361 -9.55 -7.30 -8.40
CA TRP A 361 -8.13 -7.60 -8.24
C TRP A 361 -7.83 -8.18 -6.86
N LEU A 362 -8.41 -7.58 -5.82
CA LEU A 362 -8.23 -8.02 -4.43
C LEU A 362 -8.89 -9.38 -4.17
N GLU A 363 -10.11 -9.60 -4.68
CA GLU A 363 -10.81 -10.89 -4.60
C GLU A 363 -10.04 -12.01 -5.30
N ALA A 364 -9.35 -11.70 -6.39
CA ALA A 364 -8.48 -12.65 -7.11
C ALA A 364 -7.15 -12.92 -6.39
N GLY A 365 -6.82 -12.16 -5.34
CA GLY A 365 -5.66 -12.39 -4.48
C GLY A 365 -4.50 -11.40 -4.65
N ALA A 366 -4.66 -10.34 -5.44
CA ALA A 366 -3.71 -9.23 -5.41
C ALA A 366 -3.71 -8.57 -4.02
N THR A 367 -2.54 -8.13 -3.55
CA THR A 367 -2.41 -7.45 -2.25
C THR A 367 -2.87 -6.01 -2.34
N ALA A 368 -2.65 -5.36 -3.49
CA ALA A 368 -3.10 -4.00 -3.70
C ALA A 368 -3.36 -3.71 -5.19
N SER A 369 -4.21 -2.73 -5.43
CA SER A 369 -4.65 -2.30 -6.75
C SER A 369 -4.95 -0.79 -6.74
N PHE A 370 -5.22 -0.24 -7.92
CA PHE A 370 -5.61 1.15 -8.15
C PHE A 370 -6.73 1.23 -9.18
N GLY A 371 -7.61 2.23 -9.03
CA GLY A 371 -8.60 2.55 -10.06
C GLY A 371 -9.20 3.93 -9.87
N THR A 372 -9.76 4.49 -10.94
CA THR A 372 -10.36 5.83 -10.95
C THR A 372 -11.83 5.79 -10.54
N VAL A 373 -12.34 6.74 -9.75
CA VAL A 373 -13.74 6.76 -9.30
C VAL A 373 -14.68 7.50 -10.27
N VAL A 374 -14.09 8.28 -11.17
CA VAL A 374 -14.75 9.05 -12.23
C VAL A 374 -14.10 8.72 -13.58
N GLU A 375 -14.66 9.24 -14.68
CA GLU A 375 -14.05 9.12 -16.01
C GLU A 375 -12.71 9.87 -16.05
N PRO A 376 -11.58 9.16 -16.18
CA PRO A 376 -10.26 9.78 -16.15
C PRO A 376 -9.81 10.22 -17.53
N CYS A 377 -10.48 9.75 -18.59
CA CYS A 377 -9.92 9.66 -19.94
C CYS A 377 -8.59 8.87 -19.94
N ASN A 378 -7.82 8.95 -21.00
CA ASN A 378 -6.51 8.27 -21.09
C ASN A 378 -5.33 9.17 -20.66
N TYR A 379 -5.55 10.08 -19.70
CA TYR A 379 -4.46 10.84 -19.08
C TYR A 379 -3.60 9.91 -18.22
N GLN A 380 -2.40 9.58 -18.68
CA GLN A 380 -1.47 8.71 -17.97
C GLN A 380 -1.15 9.20 -16.55
N GLN A 381 -1.16 10.52 -16.33
CA GLN A 381 -0.88 11.15 -15.04
C GLN A 381 -1.87 10.74 -13.94
N LYS A 382 -3.09 10.30 -14.30
CA LYS A 382 -4.11 9.82 -13.36
C LYS A 382 -3.97 8.34 -13.01
N PHE A 383 -2.92 7.67 -13.50
CA PHE A 383 -2.68 6.24 -13.27
C PHE A 383 -1.26 6.00 -12.76
N PRO A 384 -0.99 4.84 -12.11
CA PRO A 384 0.34 4.46 -11.68
C PRO A 384 1.29 4.39 -12.88
N VAL A 385 2.42 5.09 -12.74
CA VAL A 385 3.60 4.95 -13.57
C VAL A 385 4.39 3.74 -13.06
N ALA A 386 4.54 2.72 -13.90
CA ALA A 386 5.05 1.42 -13.50
C ALA A 386 6.50 1.48 -13.03
N SER A 387 7.34 2.27 -13.72
CA SER A 387 8.73 2.49 -13.30
C SER A 387 8.81 3.05 -11.87
N LYS A 388 7.97 4.04 -11.53
CA LYS A 388 7.94 4.66 -10.20
C LYS A 388 7.41 3.73 -9.13
N LEU A 389 6.26 3.09 -9.39
CA LEU A 389 5.67 2.11 -8.50
C LEU A 389 6.70 1.02 -8.13
N LEU A 390 7.37 0.48 -9.14
CA LEU A 390 8.29 -0.63 -8.97
C LEU A 390 9.57 -0.22 -8.23
N HIS A 391 10.15 0.94 -8.55
CA HIS A 391 11.33 1.48 -7.86
C HIS A 391 11.06 1.71 -6.37
N HIS A 392 9.97 2.40 -6.03
CA HIS A 392 9.61 2.69 -4.64
C HIS A 392 9.27 1.43 -3.86
N TYR A 393 8.48 0.52 -4.43
CA TYR A 393 8.08 -0.68 -3.71
C TYR A 393 9.25 -1.65 -3.49
N PHE A 394 10.09 -1.84 -4.51
CA PHE A 394 11.26 -2.73 -4.41
C PHE A 394 12.31 -2.24 -3.42
N ARG A 395 12.52 -0.92 -3.30
CA ARG A 395 13.48 -0.35 -2.35
C ARG A 395 12.97 -0.32 -0.90
N GLY A 396 11.86 -1.01 -0.62
CA GLY A 396 11.35 -1.26 0.72
C GLY A 396 10.44 -0.17 1.27
N GLU A 397 9.79 0.61 0.41
CA GLU A 397 8.63 1.42 0.82
C GLU A 397 7.39 0.53 0.97
N THR A 398 6.39 0.98 1.74
CA THR A 398 5.10 0.28 1.78
C THR A 398 4.36 0.43 0.44
N ILE A 399 3.44 -0.49 0.13
CA ILE A 399 2.64 -0.37 -1.10
C ILE A 399 1.77 0.89 -1.12
N LEU A 400 1.33 1.39 0.04
CA LEU A 400 0.69 2.70 0.18
C LEU A 400 1.58 3.82 -0.37
N GLU A 401 2.83 3.90 0.11
CA GLU A 401 3.78 4.92 -0.32
C GLU A 401 4.12 4.79 -1.81
N ALA A 402 4.44 3.58 -2.25
CA ALA A 402 4.83 3.32 -3.64
C ALA A 402 3.72 3.71 -4.63
N TYR A 403 2.46 3.44 -4.31
CA TYR A 403 1.34 3.86 -5.14
C TYR A 403 1.17 5.37 -5.18
N TRP A 404 1.17 6.04 -4.02
CA TRP A 404 1.02 7.49 -3.95
C TRP A 404 2.17 8.25 -4.65
N LYS A 405 3.37 7.66 -4.66
CA LYS A 405 4.52 8.19 -5.41
C LYS A 405 4.49 7.86 -6.90
N SER A 406 3.60 6.97 -7.34
CA SER A 406 3.49 6.55 -8.74
C SER A 406 2.39 7.26 -9.53
N VAL A 407 1.46 7.96 -8.88
CA VAL A 407 0.34 8.67 -9.54
C VAL A 407 0.54 10.17 -9.42
N HIS A 408 0.75 10.84 -10.55
CA HIS A 408 1.06 12.27 -10.55
C HIS A 408 -0.18 13.13 -10.21
N TRP A 409 -1.36 12.74 -10.69
CA TRP A 409 -2.64 13.42 -10.50
C TRP A 409 -3.64 12.51 -9.77
N PRO A 410 -3.46 12.26 -8.46
CA PRO A 410 -4.15 11.19 -7.75
C PRO A 410 -5.62 11.47 -7.43
N GLY A 411 -6.07 12.74 -7.53
CA GLY A 411 -7.33 13.21 -6.93
C GLY A 411 -8.62 12.45 -7.30
N GLU A 412 -8.62 11.76 -8.43
CA GLU A 412 -9.76 10.99 -8.96
C GLU A 412 -9.57 9.48 -8.83
N GLY A 413 -8.55 9.03 -8.11
CA GLY A 413 -8.17 7.62 -7.98
C GLY A 413 -8.26 7.08 -6.56
N ASN A 414 -8.81 5.87 -6.40
CA ASN A 414 -8.73 5.11 -5.16
C ASN A 414 -7.57 4.12 -5.19
N PHE A 415 -6.80 4.12 -4.10
CA PHE A 415 -5.85 3.06 -3.77
C PHE A 415 -6.55 2.10 -2.82
N ALA A 416 -6.49 0.80 -3.11
CA ALA A 416 -7.07 -0.21 -2.23
C ALA A 416 -6.15 -1.42 -2.11
N GLY A 417 -6.16 -2.04 -0.94
CA GLY A 417 -5.26 -3.13 -0.61
C GLY A 417 -4.87 -3.10 0.85
N GLU A 418 -3.79 -3.80 1.19
CA GLU A 418 -3.22 -3.75 2.53
C GLU A 418 -2.10 -2.68 2.59
N PRO A 419 -2.29 -1.56 3.34
CA PRO A 419 -1.41 -0.40 3.26
C PRO A 419 0.07 -0.62 3.59
N LEU A 420 0.37 -1.49 4.56
CA LEU A 420 1.72 -1.66 5.11
C LEU A 420 2.50 -2.80 4.47
N ALA A 421 1.97 -3.46 3.44
CA ALA A 421 2.63 -4.57 2.78
C ALA A 421 4.00 -4.10 2.28
N LYS A 422 5.05 -4.81 2.69
CA LYS A 422 6.44 -4.45 2.41
C LYS A 422 7.28 -5.71 2.16
N PRO A 423 7.23 -6.29 0.95
CA PRO A 423 7.90 -7.54 0.66
C PRO A 423 9.42 -7.44 0.63
N TRP A 424 9.93 -6.25 0.31
CA TRP A 424 11.35 -5.97 0.17
C TRP A 424 11.86 -4.99 1.25
N GLY A 425 13.18 -4.90 1.40
CA GLY A 425 13.81 -4.08 2.43
C GLY A 425 15.21 -4.57 2.77
N SER A 426 15.47 -4.79 4.07
CA SER A 426 16.74 -5.32 4.56
C SER A 426 16.52 -6.39 5.62
N LYS A 427 17.37 -7.42 5.59
CA LYS A 427 17.44 -8.47 6.62
C LYS A 427 18.89 -8.72 6.97
N ALA A 428 19.18 -8.86 8.26
CA ALA A 428 20.50 -9.24 8.76
C ALA A 428 20.49 -10.65 9.34
N SER A 429 21.59 -11.36 9.18
CA SER A 429 21.86 -12.64 9.83
C SER A 429 23.31 -12.69 10.31
N PHE A 430 23.55 -13.47 11.37
CA PHE A 430 24.86 -13.63 11.98
C PHE A 430 25.19 -15.11 12.15
N ALA A 431 26.33 -15.55 11.62
CA ALA A 431 26.83 -16.90 11.76
C ALA A 431 28.36 -16.91 11.72
N ALA A 432 29.00 -17.63 12.66
CA ALA A 432 30.47 -17.78 12.73
C ALA A 432 31.23 -16.44 12.58
N ASP A 433 30.87 -15.45 13.42
CA ASP A 433 31.39 -14.08 13.39
C ASP A 433 31.25 -13.37 12.04
N THR A 434 30.31 -13.79 11.20
CA THR A 434 30.02 -13.13 9.92
C THR A 434 28.65 -12.49 9.98
N LEU A 435 28.61 -11.17 9.77
CA LEU A 435 27.39 -10.43 9.48
C LEU A 435 27.10 -10.55 7.99
N THR A 436 25.92 -11.04 7.64
CA THR A 436 25.36 -10.99 6.29
C THR A 436 24.11 -10.11 6.27
N ILE A 437 24.12 -9.09 5.41
CA ILE A 437 22.96 -8.23 5.14
C ILE A 437 22.47 -8.52 3.73
N GLU A 438 21.21 -8.90 3.63
CA GLU A 438 20.45 -9.06 2.38
C GLU A 438 19.56 -7.83 2.20
N THR A 439 19.68 -7.10 1.09
CA THR A 439 18.95 -5.84 0.94
C THR A 439 18.66 -5.42 -0.49
N THR A 440 17.56 -4.67 -0.65
CA THR A 440 17.14 -4.00 -1.89
C THR A 440 17.08 -2.47 -1.76
N ILE A 441 17.40 -1.91 -0.58
CA ILE A 441 17.18 -0.48 -0.29
C ILE A 441 18.18 0.47 -0.96
N LEU A 442 19.24 -0.09 -1.55
CA LEU A 442 20.34 0.70 -2.12
C LEU A 442 19.87 1.41 -3.38
N ARG A 443 19.86 2.74 -3.35
CA ARG A 443 19.55 3.54 -4.53
C ARG A 443 20.72 3.50 -5.54
N PRO A 444 20.44 3.40 -6.86
CA PRO A 444 21.46 3.44 -7.89
C PRO A 444 22.36 4.67 -7.78
N ASN A 445 23.67 4.46 -7.90
CA ASN A 445 24.72 5.48 -7.86
C ASN A 445 24.83 6.28 -6.56
N VAL A 446 24.16 5.84 -5.48
CA VAL A 446 24.36 6.38 -4.13
C VAL A 446 25.39 5.50 -3.40
N THR A 447 26.35 6.13 -2.74
CA THR A 447 27.38 5.42 -1.98
C THR A 447 26.91 5.21 -0.54
N TYR A 448 27.02 3.97 -0.06
CA TYR A 448 26.72 3.56 1.29
C TYR A 448 27.98 3.01 1.98
N GLU A 449 27.92 2.92 3.30
CA GLU A 449 28.92 2.30 4.14
C GLU A 449 28.28 1.56 5.31
N LEU A 450 28.93 0.48 5.75
CA LEU A 450 28.61 -0.23 6.98
C LEU A 450 29.52 0.28 8.08
N ARG A 451 28.92 0.75 9.18
CA ARG A 451 29.63 1.18 10.39
C ARG A 451 29.38 0.20 11.52
N SER A 452 30.32 0.08 12.46
CA SER A 452 30.18 -0.68 13.69
C SER A 452 30.41 0.19 14.93
N ALA A 453 29.83 -0.19 16.06
CA ALA A 453 30.00 0.48 17.34
C ALA A 453 29.85 -0.49 18.53
N PRO A 454 30.50 -0.21 19.67
CA PRO A 454 30.28 -0.97 20.91
C PRO A 454 28.92 -0.65 21.57
N ALA A 455 28.31 0.50 21.24
CA ALA A 455 27.03 0.93 21.78
C ALA A 455 26.21 1.64 20.70
N ALA A 456 24.88 1.69 20.85
CA ALA A 456 23.96 2.37 19.92
C ALA A 456 24.29 3.86 19.72
N THR A 457 24.90 4.49 20.71
CA THR A 457 25.33 5.90 20.69
C THR A 457 26.68 6.11 20.01
N GLY A 458 27.36 5.06 19.56
CA GLY A 458 28.72 5.13 19.02
C GLY A 458 29.81 4.93 20.10
N PRO A 459 31.08 5.28 19.80
CA PRO A 459 31.54 5.86 18.54
C PRO A 459 31.41 4.89 17.36
N TRP A 460 31.06 5.41 16.19
CA TRP A 460 30.86 4.62 14.96
C TRP A 460 32.13 4.61 14.12
N THR A 461 32.55 3.42 13.68
CA THR A 461 33.72 3.22 12.79
C THR A 461 33.28 2.53 11.50
N VAL A 462 33.75 3.01 10.35
CA VAL A 462 33.47 2.36 9.06
C VAL A 462 34.20 1.01 8.98
N VAL A 463 33.44 -0.05 8.69
CA VAL A 463 33.94 -1.43 8.53
C VAL A 463 33.82 -1.95 7.09
N VAL A 464 32.91 -1.39 6.30
CA VAL A 464 32.82 -1.60 4.85
C VAL A 464 32.49 -0.28 4.20
N ALA A 465 33.35 0.20 3.30
CA ALA A 465 33.17 1.45 2.56
C ALA A 465 32.81 1.18 1.09
N GLY A 466 32.28 2.19 0.40
CA GLY A 466 32.12 2.16 -1.06
C GLY A 466 31.05 1.18 -1.56
N ILE A 467 30.02 0.91 -0.75
CA ILE A 467 28.90 0.05 -1.14
C ILE A 467 28.04 0.82 -2.14
N VAL A 468 28.01 0.39 -3.40
CA VAL A 468 27.24 1.06 -4.46
C VAL A 468 26.63 0.02 -5.40
N VAL A 469 25.48 0.36 -5.99
CA VAL A 469 24.82 -0.37 -7.06
C VAL A 469 24.58 0.57 -8.23
N THR A 470 24.62 0.08 -9.47
CA THR A 470 24.39 0.91 -10.67
C THR A 470 22.94 0.87 -11.16
N GLN A 471 22.16 -0.08 -10.66
CA GLN A 471 20.75 -0.33 -10.97
C GLN A 471 20.06 -0.89 -9.73
N TYR A 472 18.73 -0.85 -9.68
CA TYR A 472 17.97 -1.48 -8.60
C TYR A 472 18.19 -2.98 -8.64
N GLN A 473 18.69 -3.55 -7.56
CA GLN A 473 19.01 -4.97 -7.49
C GLN A 473 19.04 -5.45 -6.05
N PHE A 474 18.88 -6.77 -5.89
CA PHE A 474 19.18 -7.41 -4.63
C PHE A 474 20.71 -7.38 -4.38
N LYS A 475 21.11 -7.09 -3.14
CA LYS A 475 22.52 -7.03 -2.76
C LYS A 475 22.76 -7.75 -1.45
N THR A 476 23.81 -8.58 -1.44
CA THR A 476 24.39 -9.15 -0.22
C THR A 476 25.63 -8.35 0.17
N ILE A 477 25.69 -7.91 1.43
CA ILE A 477 26.85 -7.27 2.06
C ILE A 477 27.32 -8.17 3.19
N THR A 478 28.62 -8.49 3.24
CA THR A 478 29.19 -9.32 4.31
C THR A 478 30.30 -8.59 5.04
N HIS A 479 30.44 -8.88 6.34
CA HIS A 479 31.53 -8.38 7.17
C HIS A 479 31.95 -9.43 8.20
N GLN A 480 33.26 -9.69 8.29
CA GLN A 480 33.89 -10.61 9.23
C GLN A 480 35.27 -10.07 9.64
N PRO A 481 35.68 -10.17 10.91
CA PRO A 481 34.90 -10.66 12.05
C PRO A 481 33.91 -9.60 12.54
N ALA A 482 32.66 -10.02 12.77
CA ALA A 482 31.55 -9.18 13.20
C ALA A 482 31.43 -9.17 14.74
N THR A 483 32.42 -8.58 15.42
CA THR A 483 32.55 -8.62 16.89
C THR A 483 31.90 -7.45 17.63
N ALA A 484 31.41 -6.43 16.93
CA ALA A 484 30.79 -5.26 17.56
C ALA A 484 29.35 -5.54 17.98
N ALA A 485 28.87 -4.83 19.01
CA ALA A 485 27.49 -4.96 19.48
C ALA A 485 26.46 -4.35 18.50
N PHE A 486 26.87 -3.34 17.74
CA PHE A 486 26.01 -2.60 16.81
C PHE A 486 26.65 -2.48 15.44
N TYR A 487 25.82 -2.58 14.40
CA TYR A 487 26.13 -2.25 13.02
C TYR A 487 25.08 -1.29 12.47
N LYS A 488 25.48 -0.41 11.55
CA LYS A 488 24.56 0.52 10.87
C LYS A 488 24.94 0.64 9.40
N LEU A 489 24.01 0.32 8.51
CA LEU A 489 24.11 0.65 7.09
C LEU A 489 23.66 2.11 6.91
N VAL A 490 24.47 2.94 6.28
CA VAL A 490 24.16 4.36 6.05
C VAL A 490 24.62 4.82 4.69
N GLU A 491 23.99 5.87 4.17
CA GLU A 491 24.58 6.65 3.08
C GLU A 491 25.89 7.29 3.55
N ALA A 492 26.92 7.22 2.71
CA ALA A 492 28.22 7.78 3.04
C ALA A 492 28.12 9.30 3.25
N GLY A 493 28.79 9.80 4.29
CA GLY A 493 28.76 11.22 4.67
C GLY A 493 27.58 11.64 5.55
N GLN A 494 26.62 10.74 5.83
CA GLN A 494 25.62 10.98 6.89
C GLN A 494 26.27 10.86 8.28
N PRO A 495 25.84 11.64 9.28
CA PRO A 495 26.37 11.57 10.64
C PRO A 495 26.17 10.20 11.32
#